data_AF-A0A7Z9ZPX9-F1
#
_entry.id   AF-A0A7Z9ZPX9-F1
#
_cell.length_a   1.000
_cell.length_b   1.000
_cell.length_c   1.000
_cell.angle_alpha   90.00
_cell.angle_beta   90.00
_cell.angle_gamma   90.00
#
_symmetry.space_group_name_H-M   'P 1'
#
loop_
_entity.id
_entity.type
_entity.pdbx_description
1 polymer ?
#
loop_
_entity_poly.entity_id
_entity_poly.type
_entity_poly.pdbx_seq_one_letter_code
_entity_poly.pdbx_strand_id
1 'polypeptide(L)'
;MELWKHLRHRGKYLEAKRRSWGGRRKGPTIPNRISIHKRPAVIETKTTFGHWELAVFALHAFVEQAGVQNIKSITFDNGLENVCHQEIREEYCYAFDTYFCDPYCSWQKG
;
A
#
# COMPACT_ATOMS: atom_id res chain seq x y z
N MET A 1 1.96 18.38 41.75
CA MET A 1 1.60 19.49 40.83
C MET A 1 0.87 18.92 39.63
N GLU A 2 -0.43 19.22 39.50
CA GLU A 2 -1.31 18.73 38.43
C GLU A 2 -1.37 19.70 37.24
N LEU A 3 -0.24 19.88 36.56
CA LEU A 3 -0.10 20.79 35.42
C LEU A 3 -1.08 20.50 34.25
N TRP A 4 -1.55 19.26 34.14
CA TRP A 4 -2.46 18.85 33.06
C TRP A 4 -3.86 19.48 33.14
N LYS A 5 -4.29 19.97 34.32
CA LYS A 5 -5.62 20.58 34.55
C LYS A 5 -5.79 21.96 33.93
N HIS A 6 -4.68 22.63 33.60
CA HIS A 6 -4.65 24.00 33.07
C HIS A 6 -4.35 24.07 31.57
N LEU A 7 -4.19 22.91 30.90
CA LEU A 7 -3.97 22.87 29.46
C LEU A 7 -5.27 23.19 28.71
N ARG A 8 -5.15 24.06 27.70
CA ARG A 8 -6.26 24.62 26.88
C ARG A 8 -7.10 23.53 26.18
N HIS A 9 -6.58 22.32 26.07
CA HIS A 9 -7.22 21.15 25.48
C HIS A 9 -7.42 20.05 26.54
N ARG A 10 -8.15 20.33 27.63
CA ARG A 10 -8.53 19.42 28.74
C ARG A 10 -8.72 17.97 28.28
N GLY A 11 -7.67 17.15 28.28
CA GLY A 11 -7.74 15.73 27.98
C GLY A 11 -8.43 15.32 26.68
N LYS A 12 -8.90 16.24 25.81
CA LYS A 12 -9.69 15.94 24.61
C LYS A 12 -8.91 15.05 23.66
N TYR A 13 -7.59 15.26 23.58
CA TYR A 13 -6.70 14.38 22.84
C TYR A 13 -6.69 12.96 23.42
N LEU A 14 -6.57 12.81 24.74
CA LEU A 14 -6.55 11.50 25.42
C LEU A 14 -7.92 10.81 25.42
N GLU A 15 -9.01 11.58 25.55
CA GLU A 15 -10.40 11.10 25.50
C GLU A 15 -10.82 10.73 24.06
N ALA A 16 -10.42 11.52 23.06
CA ALA A 16 -10.58 11.18 21.65
C ALA A 16 -9.77 9.93 21.28
N LYS A 17 -8.54 9.80 21.81
CA LYS A 17 -7.74 8.59 21.67
C LYS A 17 -8.47 7.40 22.32
N ARG A 18 -8.96 7.50 23.56
CA ARG A 18 -9.76 6.44 24.20
C ARG A 18 -11.00 6.04 23.39
N ARG A 19 -11.73 6.99 22.79
CA ARG A 19 -12.89 6.71 21.91
C ARG A 19 -12.49 6.06 20.57
N SER A 20 -11.33 6.40 20.03
CA SER A 20 -10.83 5.87 18.76
C SER A 20 -10.35 4.41 18.83
N TRP A 21 -10.00 3.90 20.02
CA TRP A 21 -9.51 2.53 20.21
C TRP A 21 -10.64 1.51 20.46
N GLY A 22 -11.89 1.98 20.65
CA GLY A 22 -13.05 1.15 21.01
C GLY A 22 -13.81 0.51 19.85
N GLY A 23 -13.40 0.75 18.60
CA GLY A 23 -14.05 0.13 17.45
C GLY A 23 -13.08 0.06 16.29
N ARG A 24 -12.69 -1.15 15.90
CA ARG A 24 -12.03 -1.36 14.60
C ARG A 24 -13.02 -0.93 13.53
N ARG A 25 -12.98 0.34 13.10
CA ARG A 25 -13.48 0.67 11.78
C ARG A 25 -12.60 -0.16 10.85
N LYS A 26 -13.16 -1.22 10.25
CA LYS A 26 -12.52 -1.84 9.09
C LYS A 26 -12.44 -0.69 8.08
N GLY A 27 -11.25 -0.11 7.93
CA GLY A 27 -11.01 0.88 6.90
C GLY A 27 -11.41 0.30 5.53
N PRO A 28 -11.50 1.15 4.51
CA PRO A 28 -11.76 0.66 3.16
C PRO A 28 -10.76 -0.47 2.86
N THR A 29 -11.29 -1.65 2.56
CA THR A 29 -10.45 -2.80 2.27
C THR A 29 -10.14 -2.77 0.79
N ILE A 30 -8.86 -2.82 0.41
CA ILE A 30 -8.47 -2.96 -0.99
C ILE A 30 -9.01 -4.31 -1.48
N PRO A 31 -10.00 -4.32 -2.40
CA PRO A 31 -10.63 -5.54 -2.85
C PRO A 31 -9.65 -6.35 -3.69
N ASN A 32 -9.75 -7.68 -3.71
CA ASN A 32 -9.00 -8.55 -4.62
C ASN A 32 -7.46 -8.42 -4.64
N ARG A 33 -6.87 -7.81 -3.60
CA ARG A 33 -5.40 -7.70 -3.49
C ARG A 33 -4.73 -9.06 -3.42
N ILE A 34 -3.61 -9.19 -4.11
CA ILE A 34 -2.78 -10.40 -4.08
C ILE A 34 -1.71 -10.21 -3.01
N SER A 35 -1.67 -11.07 -1.99
CA SER A 35 -0.67 -11.01 -0.92
C SER A 35 0.75 -11.19 -1.47
N ILE A 36 1.70 -10.46 -0.89
CA ILE A 36 3.14 -10.57 -1.16
C ILE A 36 3.69 -11.99 -1.03
N HIS A 37 3.05 -12.87 -0.26
CA HIS A 37 3.49 -14.27 -0.15
C HIS A 37 3.26 -15.09 -1.43
N LYS A 38 2.44 -14.61 -2.36
CA LYS A 38 2.27 -15.23 -3.68
C LYS A 38 3.36 -14.82 -4.66
N ARG A 39 4.24 -13.89 -4.27
CA ARG A 39 5.34 -13.39 -5.09
C ARG A 39 6.37 -14.50 -5.33
N PRO A 40 6.79 -14.74 -6.58
CA PRO A 40 7.92 -15.63 -6.86
C PRO A 40 9.19 -15.23 -6.07
N ALA A 41 9.88 -16.21 -5.49
CA ALA A 41 11.07 -15.97 -4.66
C ALA A 41 12.21 -15.23 -5.40
N VAL A 42 12.28 -15.36 -6.74
CA VAL A 42 13.25 -14.64 -7.59
C VAL A 42 13.12 -13.11 -7.51
N ILE A 43 11.97 -12.59 -7.08
CA ILE A 43 11.77 -11.15 -6.92
C ILE A 43 12.48 -10.65 -5.66
N GLU A 44 12.54 -11.46 -4.60
CA GLU A 44 13.22 -11.13 -3.35
C GLU A 44 14.73 -10.98 -3.54
N THR A 45 15.33 -11.74 -4.45
CA THR A 45 16.77 -11.70 -4.68
C THR A 45 17.23 -10.43 -5.36
N LYS A 46 16.31 -9.62 -5.93
CA LYS A 46 16.60 -8.37 -6.67
C LYS A 46 17.64 -8.52 -7.78
N THR A 47 17.83 -9.73 -8.29
CA THR A 47 18.81 -10.05 -9.32
C THR A 47 18.29 -9.79 -10.73
N THR A 48 16.99 -9.52 -10.86
CA THR A 48 16.30 -9.41 -12.14
C THR A 48 15.62 -8.06 -12.26
N PHE A 49 15.79 -7.40 -13.41
CA PHE A 49 15.13 -6.14 -13.72
C PHE A 49 13.64 -6.34 -14.04
N GLY A 50 12.84 -5.29 -13.84
CA GLY A 50 11.42 -5.23 -14.19
C GLY A 50 10.45 -5.41 -13.01
N HIS A 51 10.95 -5.46 -11.77
CA HIS A 51 10.12 -5.52 -10.57
C HIS A 51 10.16 -4.16 -9.86
N TRP A 52 9.01 -3.50 -9.71
CA TRP A 52 8.93 -2.11 -9.28
C TRP A 52 8.01 -1.91 -8.08
N GLU A 53 8.26 -0.85 -7.31
CA GLU A 53 7.37 -0.39 -6.25
C GLU A 53 6.79 0.95 -6.65
N LEU A 54 5.48 0.99 -6.84
CA LEU A 54 4.78 2.17 -7.35
C LEU A 54 3.39 2.23 -6.73
N ALA A 55 2.75 3.39 -6.85
CA ALA A 55 1.33 3.55 -6.60
C ALA A 55 0.57 3.64 -7.94
N VAL A 56 -0.73 3.36 -7.92
CA VAL A 56 -1.62 3.39 -9.09
C VAL A 56 -1.50 4.71 -9.87
N PHE A 57 -1.46 5.86 -9.19
CA PHE A 57 -1.40 7.17 -9.87
C PHE A 57 -0.09 7.41 -10.65
N ALA A 58 1.02 6.81 -10.22
CA ALA A 58 2.32 6.96 -10.88
C ALA A 58 2.51 5.97 -12.03
N LEU A 59 1.66 4.94 -12.09
CA LEU A 59 1.87 3.79 -12.93
C LEU A 59 1.68 4.11 -14.41
N HIS A 60 0.67 4.90 -14.80
CA HIS A 60 0.48 5.23 -16.21
C HIS A 60 1.70 5.92 -16.83
N ALA A 61 2.19 6.98 -16.17
CA ALA A 61 3.39 7.69 -16.61
C ALA A 61 4.62 6.77 -16.64
N PHE A 62 4.73 5.86 -15.67
CA PHE A 62 5.82 4.90 -15.64
C PHE A 62 5.74 3.90 -16.81
N VAL A 63 4.55 3.38 -17.12
CA VAL A 63 4.35 2.47 -18.27
C VAL A 63 4.68 3.19 -19.59
N GLU A 64 4.28 4.45 -19.74
CA GLU A 64 4.63 5.25 -20.92
C GLU A 64 6.14 5.43 -21.07
N GLN A 65 6.84 5.68 -19.96
CA GLN A 65 8.29 5.90 -19.97
C GLN A 65 9.09 4.59 -20.14
N ALA A 66 8.74 3.55 -19.38
CA ALA A 66 9.50 2.30 -19.32
C ALA A 66 9.12 1.32 -20.44
N GLY A 67 7.90 1.42 -20.98
CA GLY A 67 7.31 0.43 -21.85
C GLY A 67 6.78 -0.77 -21.06
N VAL A 68 5.52 -1.14 -21.30
CA VAL A 68 4.81 -2.19 -20.54
C VAL A 68 5.56 -3.53 -20.53
N GLN A 69 6.22 -3.88 -21.63
CA GLN A 69 7.00 -5.12 -21.80
C GLN A 69 8.23 -5.22 -20.87
N ASN A 70 8.68 -4.10 -20.31
CA ASN A 70 9.82 -4.03 -19.40
C ASN A 70 9.40 -4.13 -17.93
N ILE A 71 8.11 -4.31 -17.67
CA ILE A 71 7.52 -4.41 -16.34
C ILE A 71 7.06 -5.86 -16.15
N LYS A 72 7.61 -6.54 -15.15
CA LYS A 72 7.27 -7.92 -14.78
C LYS A 72 6.31 -7.95 -13.61
N SER A 73 6.53 -7.11 -12.60
CA SER A 73 5.60 -7.00 -11.48
C SER A 73 5.67 -5.66 -10.77
N ILE A 74 4.59 -5.33 -10.06
CA ILE A 74 4.47 -4.14 -9.24
C ILE A 74 4.04 -4.51 -7.83
N THR A 75 4.76 -4.00 -6.84
CA THR A 75 4.41 -4.16 -5.43
C THR A 75 3.82 -2.85 -4.91
N PHE A 76 2.59 -2.93 -4.42
CA PHE A 76 1.86 -1.84 -3.79
C PHE A 76 1.95 -1.96 -2.26
N ASP A 77 1.84 -0.82 -1.57
CA ASP A 77 1.49 -0.81 -0.16
C ASP A 77 -0.04 -0.89 0.03
N ASN A 78 -0.50 -0.85 1.28
CA ASN A 78 -1.93 -0.89 1.61
C ASN A 78 -2.60 0.49 1.61
N GLY A 79 -2.05 1.46 0.88
CA GLY A 79 -2.61 2.79 0.70
C GLY A 79 -3.93 2.79 -0.09
N LEU A 80 -4.80 3.76 0.20
CA LEU A 80 -6.10 3.88 -0.46
C LEU A 80 -5.99 4.34 -1.92
N GLU A 81 -4.88 4.98 -2.27
CA GLU A 81 -4.49 5.28 -3.64
C GLU A 81 -4.40 4.00 -4.51
N ASN A 82 -4.23 2.83 -3.90
CA ASN A 82 -4.10 1.54 -4.60
C ASN A 82 -5.43 0.76 -4.69
N VAL A 83 -6.56 1.36 -4.29
CA VAL A 83 -7.88 0.72 -4.37
C VAL A 83 -8.23 0.32 -5.80
N CYS A 84 -7.93 1.17 -6.79
CA CYS A 84 -8.22 0.95 -8.20
C CYS A 84 -7.14 0.13 -8.95
N HIS A 85 -6.26 -0.61 -8.26
CA HIS A 85 -5.22 -1.42 -8.93
C HIS A 85 -5.77 -2.48 -9.92
N GLN A 86 -7.03 -2.88 -9.78
CA GLN A 86 -7.66 -3.82 -10.71
C GLN A 86 -7.92 -3.19 -12.08
N GLU A 87 -8.38 -1.94 -12.11
CA GLU A 87 -8.66 -1.21 -13.35
C GLU A 87 -7.39 -1.12 -14.20
N ILE A 88 -6.27 -0.78 -13.58
CA ILE A 88 -4.94 -0.78 -14.22
C ILE A 88 -4.58 -2.17 -14.75
N ARG A 89 -4.81 -3.22 -13.97
CA ARG A 89 -4.46 -4.58 -14.38
C ARG A 89 -5.24 -5.01 -15.63
N GLU A 90 -6.49 -4.60 -15.72
CA GLU A 90 -7.35 -4.82 -16.89
C GLU A 90 -6.94 -3.94 -18.07
N GLU A 91 -6.68 -2.65 -17.83
CA GLU A 91 -6.24 -1.69 -18.86
C GLU A 91 -4.97 -2.14 -19.57
N TYR A 92 -4.00 -2.65 -18.81
CA TYR A 92 -2.75 -3.18 -19.35
C TYR A 92 -2.83 -4.66 -19.72
N CYS A 93 -4.03 -5.20 -19.97
CA CYS A 93 -4.25 -6.56 -20.44
C CYS A 93 -3.50 -7.63 -19.62
N TYR A 94 -3.35 -7.43 -18.31
CA TYR A 94 -2.63 -8.32 -17.40
C TYR A 94 -1.15 -8.54 -17.79
N ALA A 95 -0.51 -7.56 -18.41
CA ALA A 95 0.89 -7.65 -18.87
C ALA A 95 1.93 -7.82 -17.74
N PHE A 96 1.58 -7.49 -16.50
CA PHE A 96 2.44 -7.64 -15.33
C PHE A 96 1.66 -8.09 -14.10
N ASP A 97 2.35 -8.72 -13.15
CA ASP A 97 1.77 -9.13 -11.88
C ASP A 97 1.69 -7.99 -10.87
N THR A 98 0.74 -8.06 -9.94
CA THR A 98 0.59 -7.09 -8.86
C THR A 98 0.56 -7.79 -7.51
N TYR A 99 1.23 -7.21 -6.52
CA TYR A 99 1.32 -7.75 -5.15
C TYR A 99 1.15 -6.64 -4.12
N PHE A 100 0.71 -7.00 -2.91
CA PHE A 100 0.51 -6.08 -1.80
C PHE A 100 1.27 -6.53 -0.56
N CYS A 101 2.00 -5.60 0.06
CA CYS A 101 2.73 -5.83 1.30
C CYS A 101 1.80 -6.23 2.45
N ASP A 102 2.32 -6.86 3.50
CA ASP A 102 1.56 -7.07 4.72
C ASP A 102 1.34 -5.75 5.46
N PRO A 103 0.22 -5.59 6.21
CA PRO A 103 -0.03 -4.40 7.00
C PRO A 103 1.10 -4.12 8.00
N TYR A 104 1.57 -2.87 8.04
CA TYR A 104 2.67 -2.42 8.91
C TYR A 104 4.04 -3.07 8.62
N CYS A 105 4.18 -3.80 7.53
CA CYS A 105 5.42 -4.49 7.15
C CYS A 105 6.15 -3.73 6.03
N SER A 106 6.52 -2.47 6.28
CA SER A 106 7.19 -1.64 5.27
C SER A 106 8.57 -2.15 4.84
N TRP A 107 9.14 -3.12 5.56
CA TRP A 107 10.43 -3.76 5.24
C TRP A 107 10.32 -4.87 4.19
N GLN A 108 9.10 -5.32 3.86
CA GLN A 108 8.88 -6.24 2.73
C GLN A 108 8.91 -5.50 1.38
N LYS A 109 9.03 -4.18 1.45
CA LYS A 109 9.24 -3.34 0.29
C LYS A 109 10.66 -3.54 -0.23
N GLY A 110 10.74 -3.89 -1.52
CA GLY A 110 11.91 -3.81 -2.39
C GLY A 110 13.19 -3.92 -1.61
#